data_AF-A0A7D9L2I3-F1
#
_entry.id   AF-A0A7D9L2I3-F1
#
_cell.length_a   1.000
_cell.length_b   1.000
_cell.length_c   1.000
_cell.angle_alpha   90.00
_cell.angle_beta   90.00
_cell.angle_gamma   90.00
#
_symmetry.space_group_name_H-M   'P 1'
#
loop_
_entity.id
_entity.type
_entity.pdbx_description
1 polymer ?
#
loop_
_entity_poly.entity_id
_entity_poly.type
_entity_poly.pdbx_seq_one_letter_code
_entity_poly.pdbx_strand_id
1 'polypeptide(L)'
;MAGETINSKSSTVLETLREDTTFEKFLEKDFDAKGYANNVIQSRAIGECLEKLADGVRLLDKELHSQVVTRHEDLLQQATGIETLEGVLQMMTSRITSLQLSIERIHQQISDPYEKIRTRTSQLRRLQTTCDLLRRVIRISYLTKRLESQLKGGVKETTKAAQSLNELGYLMEGVDLSGIEVLDKDIDWIKNARKEVTSQAQNMLTQGMETQ
;
A
#
# COMPACT_ATOMS: atom_id res chain seq x y z
N MET A 1 -13.85 5.62 -42.97
CA MET A 1 -14.46 6.33 -44.12
C MET A 1 -15.32 5.39 -45.00
N ALA A 2 -15.95 4.34 -44.45
CA ALA A 2 -16.86 3.45 -45.21
C ALA A 2 -18.34 3.55 -44.74
N GLY A 3 -18.61 4.31 -43.68
CA GLY A 3 -19.95 4.42 -43.07
C GLY A 3 -20.89 5.44 -43.72
N GLU A 4 -20.39 6.40 -44.50
CA GLU A 4 -21.24 7.45 -45.10
C GLU A 4 -21.88 7.02 -46.43
N THR A 5 -21.27 6.11 -47.19
CA THR A 5 -21.75 5.74 -48.53
C THR A 5 -22.98 4.82 -48.48
N ILE A 6 -23.25 4.16 -47.35
CA ILE A 6 -24.27 3.09 -47.23
C ILE A 6 -25.63 3.63 -46.78
N ASN A 7 -25.67 4.68 -45.97
CA ASN A 7 -26.93 5.33 -45.59
C ASN A 7 -27.64 5.97 -46.81
N SER A 8 -26.88 6.27 -47.86
CA SER A 8 -27.42 6.75 -49.14
C SER A 8 -28.20 5.66 -49.88
N LYS A 9 -27.73 4.41 -49.96
CA LYS A 9 -28.35 3.36 -50.79
C LYS A 9 -29.65 2.75 -50.23
N SER A 10 -29.73 2.56 -48.90
CA SER A 10 -30.96 2.09 -48.24
C SER A 10 -32.09 3.11 -48.36
N SER A 11 -31.75 4.41 -48.37
CA SER A 11 -32.71 5.46 -48.68
C SER A 11 -33.18 5.37 -50.14
N THR A 12 -32.29 5.01 -51.07
CA THR A 12 -32.62 4.97 -52.51
C THR A 12 -33.65 3.91 -52.87
N VAL A 13 -33.58 2.67 -52.35
CA VAL A 13 -34.56 1.62 -52.72
C VAL A 13 -35.94 1.90 -52.13
N LEU A 14 -36.01 2.37 -50.88
CA LEU A 14 -37.27 2.78 -50.25
C LEU A 14 -37.85 4.04 -50.92
N GLU A 15 -36.99 4.94 -51.41
CA GLU A 15 -37.38 6.08 -52.24
C GLU A 15 -37.94 5.61 -53.60
N THR A 16 -37.27 4.68 -54.29
CA THR A 16 -37.76 4.10 -55.55
C THR A 16 -39.10 3.38 -55.37
N LEU A 17 -39.29 2.65 -54.27
CA LEU A 17 -40.58 2.00 -53.95
C LEU A 17 -41.67 3.02 -53.58
N ARG A 18 -41.30 4.19 -53.06
CA ARG A 18 -42.22 5.28 -52.76
C ARG A 18 -42.61 6.09 -54.01
N GLU A 19 -41.74 6.14 -55.02
CA GLU A 19 -42.00 6.82 -56.30
C GLU A 19 -42.88 5.99 -57.26
N ASP A 20 -42.92 4.66 -57.09
CA ASP A 20 -43.79 3.80 -57.88
C ASP A 20 -45.23 3.82 -57.33
N THR A 21 -46.16 4.35 -58.14
CA THR A 21 -47.61 4.43 -57.84
C THR A 21 -48.27 3.10 -57.45
N THR A 22 -47.67 1.96 -57.81
CA THR A 22 -48.11 0.62 -57.42
C THR A 22 -47.59 0.27 -56.04
N PHE A 23 -46.31 0.55 -55.77
CA PHE A 23 -45.66 0.18 -54.51
C PHE A 23 -45.95 1.14 -53.36
N GLU A 24 -46.23 2.42 -53.66
CA GLU A 24 -46.65 3.44 -52.70
C GLU A 24 -47.85 2.99 -51.86
N LYS A 25 -48.82 2.31 -52.49
CA LYS A 25 -50.01 1.78 -51.81
C LYS A 25 -49.67 0.78 -50.72
N PHE A 26 -48.61 -0.03 -50.89
CA PHE A 26 -48.16 -0.98 -49.86
C PHE A 26 -47.44 -0.31 -48.70
N LEU A 27 -47.02 0.96 -48.83
CA LEU A 27 -46.34 1.74 -47.79
C LEU A 27 -47.31 2.51 -46.89
N GLU A 28 -48.61 2.52 -47.21
CA GLU A 28 -49.66 3.13 -46.39
C GLU A 28 -49.86 2.37 -45.07
N LYS A 29 -50.06 3.12 -43.98
CA LYS A 29 -50.24 2.53 -42.63
C LYS A 29 -51.48 1.66 -42.49
N ASP A 30 -52.50 1.91 -43.31
CA ASP A 30 -53.81 1.23 -43.28
C ASP A 30 -54.08 0.44 -44.58
N PHE A 31 -53.03 -0.10 -45.21
CA PHE A 31 -53.15 -0.84 -46.46
C PHE A 31 -54.18 -1.99 -46.39
N ASP A 32 -55.28 -1.87 -47.15
CA ASP A 32 -56.30 -2.91 -47.26
C ASP A 32 -55.95 -3.90 -48.38
N ALA A 33 -55.27 -4.98 -48.00
CA ALA A 33 -54.91 -6.06 -48.90
C ALA A 33 -56.11 -6.71 -49.61
N LYS A 34 -57.29 -6.76 -48.96
CA LYS A 34 -58.50 -7.39 -49.53
C LYS A 34 -59.15 -6.48 -50.57
N GLY A 35 -59.28 -5.19 -50.26
CA GLY A 35 -59.75 -4.17 -51.20
C GLY A 35 -58.83 -4.04 -52.41
N TYR A 36 -57.51 -4.05 -52.19
CA TYR A 36 -56.52 -4.02 -53.25
C TYR A 36 -56.62 -5.24 -54.17
N ALA A 37 -56.67 -6.46 -53.61
CA ALA A 37 -56.82 -7.69 -54.39
C ALA A 37 -58.12 -7.71 -55.21
N ASN A 38 -59.24 -7.24 -54.62
CA ASN A 38 -60.52 -7.18 -55.33
C ASN A 38 -60.48 -6.18 -56.50
N ASN A 39 -59.84 -5.02 -56.33
CA ASN A 39 -59.65 -4.03 -57.40
C ASN A 39 -58.78 -4.58 -58.55
N VAL A 40 -57.68 -5.26 -58.22
CA VAL A 40 -56.79 -5.91 -59.22
C VAL A 40 -57.49 -7.04 -59.98
N ILE A 41 -58.36 -7.81 -59.31
CA ILE A 41 -59.19 -8.84 -59.96
C ILE A 41 -60.21 -8.21 -60.91
N GLN A 42 -60.88 -7.15 -60.49
CA GLN A 42 -61.87 -6.43 -61.30
C GLN A 42 -61.26 -5.73 -62.51
N SER A 43 -60.04 -5.19 -62.37
CA SER A 43 -59.30 -4.55 -63.47
C SER A 43 -58.64 -5.55 -64.44
N ARG A 44 -58.76 -6.86 -64.19
CA ARG A 44 -58.18 -7.96 -64.98
C ARG A 44 -56.65 -7.88 -65.15
N ALA A 45 -55.96 -7.19 -64.24
CA ALA A 45 -54.52 -6.96 -64.28
C ALA A 45 -53.73 -7.87 -63.32
N ILE A 46 -54.28 -9.05 -62.98
CA ILE A 46 -53.72 -9.96 -61.96
C ILE A 46 -52.29 -10.42 -62.33
N GLY A 47 -52.05 -10.78 -63.59
CA GLY A 47 -50.73 -11.25 -64.04
C GLY A 47 -49.65 -10.18 -63.89
N GLU A 48 -49.93 -8.96 -64.37
CA GLU A 48 -49.00 -7.82 -64.29
C GLU A 48 -48.73 -7.41 -62.84
N CYS A 49 -49.75 -7.42 -61.98
CA CYS A 49 -49.57 -7.09 -60.56
C CYS A 49 -48.75 -8.14 -59.82
N LEU A 50 -48.93 -9.44 -60.12
CA LEU A 50 -48.13 -10.51 -59.54
C LEU A 50 -46.68 -10.47 -60.00
N GLU A 51 -46.46 -10.17 -61.28
CA GLU A 51 -45.11 -10.00 -61.86
C GLU A 51 -44.40 -8.81 -61.20
N LYS A 52 -45.06 -7.64 -61.10
CA LYS A 52 -44.52 -6.48 -60.39
C LYS A 52 -44.24 -6.77 -58.91
N LEU A 53 -45.14 -7.46 -58.20
CA LEU A 53 -44.91 -7.81 -56.80
C LEU A 53 -43.73 -8.78 -56.66
N ALA A 54 -43.61 -9.77 -57.54
CA ALA A 54 -42.47 -10.68 -57.56
C ALA A 54 -41.15 -9.94 -57.81
N ASP A 55 -41.14 -8.95 -58.69
CA ASP A 55 -39.99 -8.09 -58.93
C ASP A 55 -39.65 -7.22 -57.73
N GLY A 56 -40.65 -6.63 -57.06
CA GLY A 56 -40.46 -5.87 -55.82
C GLY A 56 -39.90 -6.72 -54.68
N VAL A 57 -40.39 -7.95 -54.51
CA VAL A 57 -39.86 -8.92 -53.54
C VAL A 57 -38.41 -9.28 -53.87
N ARG A 58 -38.09 -9.54 -55.15
CA ARG A 58 -36.71 -9.81 -55.57
C ARG A 58 -35.77 -8.63 -55.34
N LEU A 59 -36.26 -7.40 -55.55
CA LEU A 59 -35.50 -6.18 -55.29
C LEU A 59 -35.18 -6.02 -53.80
N LEU A 60 -36.19 -6.19 -52.94
CA LEU A 60 -36.03 -6.14 -51.49
C LEU A 60 -35.12 -7.25 -50.98
N ASP A 61 -35.27 -8.47 -51.49
CA ASP A 61 -34.42 -9.62 -51.11
C ASP A 61 -32.95 -9.38 -51.49
N LYS A 62 -32.70 -8.85 -52.70
CA LYS A 62 -31.35 -8.48 -53.15
C LYS A 62 -30.73 -7.38 -52.29
N GLU A 63 -31.51 -6.35 -51.95
CA GLU A 63 -31.03 -5.24 -51.12
C GLU A 63 -30.78 -5.68 -49.67
N LEU A 64 -31.69 -6.46 -49.09
CA LEU A 64 -31.54 -7.03 -47.76
C LEU A 64 -30.31 -7.93 -47.70
N HIS A 65 -30.13 -8.82 -48.68
CA HIS A 65 -28.94 -9.66 -48.78
C HIS A 65 -27.67 -8.81 -48.91
N SER A 66 -27.67 -7.76 -49.76
CA SER A 66 -26.55 -6.84 -49.90
C SER A 66 -26.20 -6.16 -48.58
N GLN A 67 -27.20 -5.69 -47.83
CA GLN A 67 -26.98 -5.03 -46.53
C GLN A 67 -26.46 -6.01 -45.48
N VAL A 68 -27.01 -7.21 -45.43
CA VAL A 68 -26.55 -8.28 -44.53
C VAL A 68 -25.12 -8.64 -44.84
N VAL A 69 -24.78 -8.88 -46.10
CA VAL A 69 -23.41 -9.20 -46.52
C VAL A 69 -22.44 -8.07 -46.20
N THR A 70 -22.83 -6.82 -46.45
CA THR A 70 -21.97 -5.65 -46.22
C THR A 70 -21.68 -5.43 -44.73
N ARG A 71 -22.64 -5.70 -43.84
CA ARG A 71 -22.49 -5.44 -42.40
C ARG A 71 -22.04 -6.65 -41.58
N HIS A 72 -22.12 -7.87 -42.13
CA HIS A 72 -21.74 -9.05 -41.35
C HIS A 72 -20.24 -9.04 -41.01
N GLU A 73 -19.38 -8.57 -41.93
CA GLU A 73 -17.93 -8.59 -41.73
C GLU A 73 -17.53 -7.64 -40.60
N ASP A 74 -18.11 -6.44 -40.59
CA ASP A 74 -17.94 -5.46 -39.52
C ASP A 74 -18.46 -5.98 -38.16
N LEU A 75 -19.65 -6.61 -38.11
CA LEU A 75 -20.19 -7.18 -36.87
C LEU A 75 -19.33 -8.33 -36.34
N LEU A 76 -18.86 -9.23 -37.22
CA LEU A 76 -17.97 -10.32 -36.82
C LEU A 76 -16.64 -9.76 -36.32
N GLN A 77 -16.06 -8.79 -37.00
CA GLN A 77 -14.82 -8.14 -36.56
C GLN A 77 -14.99 -7.46 -35.20
N GLN A 78 -16.13 -6.80 -34.95
CA GLN A 78 -16.45 -6.23 -33.65
C GLN A 78 -16.62 -7.31 -32.57
N ALA A 79 -17.31 -8.40 -32.87
CA ALA A 79 -17.47 -9.52 -31.94
C ALA A 79 -16.13 -10.17 -31.56
N THR A 80 -15.26 -10.43 -32.55
CA THR A 80 -13.89 -10.90 -32.30
C THR A 80 -13.08 -9.86 -31.52
N GLY A 81 -13.26 -8.56 -31.81
CA GLY A 81 -12.64 -7.48 -31.05
C GLY A 81 -13.04 -7.50 -29.57
N ILE A 82 -14.31 -7.74 -29.26
CA ILE A 82 -14.82 -7.86 -27.89
C ILE A 82 -14.22 -9.10 -27.20
N GLU A 83 -14.19 -10.25 -27.88
CA GLU A 83 -13.62 -11.49 -27.35
C GLU A 83 -12.13 -11.33 -27.02
N THR A 84 -11.36 -10.69 -27.91
CA THR A 84 -9.93 -10.41 -27.64
C THR A 84 -9.73 -9.47 -26.46
N LEU A 85 -10.58 -8.44 -26.33
CA LEU A 85 -10.53 -7.51 -25.21
C LEU A 85 -10.87 -8.20 -23.88
N GLU A 86 -11.86 -9.09 -23.88
CA GLU A 86 -12.22 -9.91 -22.72
C GLU A 86 -11.03 -10.78 -22.28
N GLY A 87 -10.33 -11.41 -23.22
CA GLY A 87 -9.09 -12.16 -22.94
C GLY A 87 -7.99 -11.29 -22.33
N VAL A 88 -7.79 -10.07 -22.84
CA VAL A 88 -6.82 -9.11 -22.28
C VAL A 88 -7.22 -8.68 -20.87
N LEU A 89 -8.50 -8.39 -20.62
CA LEU A 89 -9.02 -8.03 -19.31
C LEU A 89 -8.87 -9.17 -18.30
N GLN A 90 -9.12 -10.41 -18.71
CA GLN A 90 -8.92 -11.58 -17.87
C GLN A 90 -7.44 -11.77 -17.50
N MET A 91 -6.54 -11.63 -18.47
CA MET A 91 -5.09 -11.68 -18.23
C MET A 91 -4.63 -10.55 -17.28
N MET A 92 -5.14 -9.33 -17.49
CA MET A 92 -4.80 -8.19 -16.64
C MET A 92 -5.27 -8.41 -15.20
N THR A 93 -6.50 -8.89 -15.04
CA THR A 93 -7.08 -9.21 -13.72
C THR A 93 -6.23 -10.27 -13.01
N SER A 94 -5.86 -11.35 -13.70
CA SER A 94 -5.00 -12.40 -13.14
C SER A 94 -3.62 -11.87 -12.70
N ARG A 95 -3.02 -10.98 -13.51
CA ARG A 95 -1.74 -10.34 -13.17
C ARG A 95 -1.86 -9.40 -11.97
N ILE A 96 -2.94 -8.62 -11.89
CA ILE A 96 -3.21 -7.73 -10.74
C ILE A 96 -3.35 -8.55 -9.47
N THR A 97 -4.15 -9.62 -9.48
CA THR A 97 -4.31 -10.52 -8.33
C THR A 97 -2.97 -11.12 -7.90
N SER A 98 -2.16 -11.59 -8.87
CA SER A 98 -0.82 -12.14 -8.57
C SER A 98 0.12 -11.10 -7.96
N LEU A 99 0.05 -9.85 -8.42
CA LEU A 99 0.83 -8.74 -7.88
C LEU A 99 0.37 -8.36 -6.47
N GLN A 100 -0.94 -8.33 -6.21
CA GLN A 100 -1.49 -8.12 -4.88
C GLN A 100 -1.01 -9.19 -3.88
N LEU A 101 -1.07 -10.47 -4.26
CA LEU A 101 -0.55 -11.56 -3.43
C LEU A 101 0.96 -11.45 -3.18
N SER A 102 1.71 -10.98 -4.18
CA SER A 102 3.16 -10.76 -4.04
C SER A 102 3.46 -9.63 -3.06
N ILE A 103 2.70 -8.53 -3.10
CA ILE A 103 2.82 -7.42 -2.16
C ILE A 103 2.45 -7.85 -0.75
N GLU A 104 1.35 -8.59 -0.58
CA GLU A 104 0.91 -9.14 0.70
C GLU A 104 2.04 -10.00 1.31
N ARG A 105 2.66 -10.85 0.48
CA ARG A 105 3.79 -11.69 0.90
C ARG A 105 5.01 -10.87 1.32
N ILE A 106 5.34 -9.82 0.56
CA ILE A 106 6.44 -8.90 0.91
C ILE A 106 6.15 -8.21 2.25
N HIS A 107 4.92 -7.74 2.46
CA HIS A 107 4.54 -7.13 3.72
C HIS A 107 4.73 -8.10 4.90
N GLN A 108 4.22 -9.32 4.78
CA GLN A 108 4.35 -10.35 5.82
C GLN A 108 5.80 -10.81 6.05
N GLN A 109 6.62 -10.86 5.00
CA GLN A 109 8.01 -11.33 5.11
C GLN A 109 9.02 -10.25 5.47
N ILE A 110 8.68 -8.97 5.28
CA ILE A 110 9.62 -7.86 5.49
C ILE A 110 9.11 -6.87 6.53
N SER A 111 7.89 -6.34 6.37
CA SER A 111 7.34 -5.30 7.25
C SER A 111 7.14 -5.82 8.68
N ASP A 112 6.44 -6.93 8.85
CA ASP A 112 6.14 -7.46 10.19
C ASP A 112 7.42 -7.92 10.92
N PRO A 113 8.38 -8.64 10.29
CA PRO A 113 9.63 -8.98 10.95
C PRO A 113 10.48 -7.76 11.29
N TYR A 114 10.50 -6.74 10.42
CA TYR A 114 11.21 -5.50 10.69
C TYR A 114 10.69 -4.82 11.97
N GLU A 115 9.36 -4.68 12.11
CA GLU A 115 8.76 -4.07 13.30
C GLU A 115 9.03 -4.86 14.57
N LYS A 116 8.99 -6.20 14.48
CA LYS A 116 9.36 -7.09 15.58
C LYS A 116 10.83 -6.91 15.97
N ILE A 117 11.74 -6.88 15.01
CA ILE A 117 13.19 -6.68 15.25
C ILE A 117 13.42 -5.30 15.86
N ARG A 118 12.84 -4.25 15.29
CA ARG A 118 12.96 -2.87 15.79
C ARG A 118 12.54 -2.77 17.25
N THR A 119 11.39 -3.34 17.59
CA THR A 119 10.86 -3.36 18.95
C THR A 119 11.79 -4.13 19.89
N ARG A 120 12.20 -5.35 19.52
CA ARG A 120 13.10 -6.18 20.33
C ARG A 120 14.48 -5.55 20.51
N THR A 121 15.03 -4.92 19.49
CA THR A 121 16.31 -4.18 19.57
C THR A 121 16.20 -3.00 20.53
N SER A 122 15.08 -2.27 20.51
CA SER A 122 14.86 -1.19 21.48
C SER A 122 14.73 -1.72 22.91
N GLN A 123 14.02 -2.84 23.11
CA GLN A 123 13.92 -3.51 24.41
C GLN A 123 15.30 -4.00 24.90
N LEU A 124 16.06 -4.65 24.02
CA LEU A 124 17.41 -5.14 24.33
C LEU A 124 18.34 -4.01 24.74
N ARG A 125 18.32 -2.88 24.02
CA ARG A 125 19.10 -1.68 24.37
C ARG A 125 18.72 -1.15 25.75
N ARG A 126 17.42 -1.04 26.06
CA ARG A 126 16.95 -0.60 27.38
C ARG A 126 17.39 -1.56 28.48
N LEU A 127 17.33 -2.87 28.22
CA LEU A 127 17.78 -3.90 29.16
C LEU A 127 19.29 -3.82 29.38
N GLN A 128 20.09 -3.66 28.32
CA GLN A 128 21.54 -3.47 28.42
C GLN A 128 21.89 -2.23 29.25
N THR A 129 21.29 -1.07 28.94
CA THR A 129 21.48 0.15 29.73
C THR A 129 21.12 -0.07 31.21
N THR A 130 20.02 -0.78 31.48
CA THR A 130 19.61 -1.10 32.85
C THR A 130 20.62 -2.03 33.54
N CYS A 131 21.09 -3.07 32.85
CA CYS A 131 22.12 -3.96 33.38
C CYS A 131 23.44 -3.24 33.66
N ASP A 132 23.86 -2.35 32.77
CA ASP A 132 25.07 -1.54 32.95
C ASP A 132 24.93 -0.60 34.16
N LEU A 133 23.77 0.03 34.30
CA LEU A 133 23.44 0.85 35.48
C LEU A 133 23.46 0.01 36.76
N LEU A 134 22.82 -1.16 36.77
CA LEU A 134 22.83 -2.08 37.92
C LEU A 134 24.25 -2.52 38.30
N ARG A 135 25.10 -2.88 37.33
CA ARG A 135 26.49 -3.23 37.61
C ARG A 135 27.26 -2.05 38.21
N ARG A 136 27.02 -0.84 37.71
CA ARG A 136 27.62 0.38 38.26
C ARG A 136 27.14 0.64 39.70
N VAL A 137 25.84 0.50 39.97
CA VAL A 137 25.25 0.62 41.32
C VAL A 137 25.87 -0.39 42.29
N ILE A 138 25.95 -1.66 41.91
CA ILE A 138 26.58 -2.71 42.74
C ILE A 138 28.04 -2.37 43.03
N ARG A 139 28.77 -1.89 42.03
CA ARG A 139 30.18 -1.52 42.17
C ARG A 139 30.36 -0.32 43.11
N ILE A 140 29.52 0.71 42.97
CA ILE A 140 29.52 1.88 43.86
C ILE A 140 29.25 1.41 45.29
N SER A 141 28.16 0.66 45.53
CA SER A 141 27.82 0.18 46.88
C SER A 141 28.93 -0.66 47.53
N TYR A 142 29.60 -1.53 46.74
CA TYR A 142 30.77 -2.28 47.22
C TYR A 142 31.93 -1.37 47.63
N LEU A 143 32.27 -0.39 46.79
CA LEU A 143 33.37 0.54 47.07
C LEU A 143 33.07 1.48 48.24
N THR A 144 31.81 1.90 48.40
CA THR A 144 31.35 2.67 49.57
C THR A 144 31.60 1.90 50.86
N LYS A 145 31.19 0.63 50.93
CA LYS A 145 31.44 -0.24 52.09
C LYS A 145 32.94 -0.46 52.35
N ARG A 146 33.74 -0.59 51.28
CA ARG A 146 35.20 -0.71 51.40
C ARG A 146 35.80 0.57 51.98
N LEU A 147 35.35 1.73 51.52
CA LEU A 147 35.78 3.05 52.00
C LEU A 147 35.39 3.24 53.48
N GLU A 148 34.20 2.84 53.89
CA GLU A 148 33.79 2.84 55.31
C GLU A 148 34.76 2.05 56.19
N SER A 149 35.14 0.85 55.74
CA SER A 149 36.10 0.00 56.46
C SER A 149 37.49 0.65 56.54
N GLN A 150 37.96 1.27 55.45
CA GLN A 150 39.25 1.96 55.39
C GLN A 150 39.28 3.18 56.32
N LEU A 151 38.21 3.97 56.38
CA LEU A 151 38.11 5.11 57.30
C LEU A 151 38.13 4.68 58.77
N LYS A 152 37.48 3.56 59.10
CA LYS A 152 37.57 2.97 60.45
C LYS A 152 38.98 2.52 60.83
N GLY A 153 39.84 2.23 59.84
CA GLY A 153 41.27 1.95 60.03
C GLY A 153 42.12 3.17 60.41
N GLY A 154 41.54 4.37 60.37
CA GLY A 154 42.19 5.62 60.74
C GLY A 154 43.33 6.02 59.81
N VAL A 155 44.27 6.82 60.35
CA VAL A 155 45.34 7.49 59.58
C VAL A 155 46.22 6.52 58.77
N LYS A 156 46.37 5.27 59.20
CA LYS A 156 47.18 4.26 58.50
C LYS A 156 46.60 3.85 57.14
N GLU A 157 45.29 4.03 56.95
CA GLU A 157 44.57 3.58 55.76
C GLU A 157 44.13 4.76 54.87
N THR A 158 44.49 6.01 55.22
CA THR A 158 44.10 7.23 54.49
C THR A 158 44.49 7.20 53.02
N THR A 159 45.64 6.60 52.66
CA THR A 159 46.06 6.44 51.26
C THR A 159 45.14 5.49 50.48
N LYS A 160 44.73 4.36 51.09
CA LYS A 160 43.80 3.42 50.46
C LYS A 160 42.38 4.00 50.37
N ALA A 161 41.97 4.79 51.37
CA ALA A 161 40.72 5.54 51.35
C ALA A 161 40.70 6.57 50.21
N ALA A 162 41.79 7.32 50.02
CA ALA A 162 41.94 8.25 48.91
C ALA A 162 41.86 7.55 47.54
N GLN A 163 42.46 6.36 47.40
CA GLN A 163 42.34 5.56 46.19
C GLN A 163 40.89 5.12 45.94
N SER A 164 40.19 4.59 46.95
CA SER A 164 38.77 4.21 46.81
C SER A 164 37.89 5.40 46.44
N LEU A 165 38.15 6.59 46.98
CA LEU A 165 37.45 7.83 46.62
C LEU A 165 37.69 8.26 45.17
N ASN A 166 38.88 8.00 44.63
CA ASN A 166 39.18 8.26 43.23
C ASN A 166 38.42 7.30 42.31
N GLU A 167 38.44 6.00 42.63
CA GLU A 167 37.67 4.97 41.89
C GLU A 167 36.16 5.27 41.90
N LEU A 168 35.61 5.66 43.04
CA LEU A 168 34.22 6.11 43.17
C LEU A 168 33.93 7.34 42.31
N GLY A 169 34.86 8.30 42.28
CA GLY A 169 34.76 9.49 41.42
C GLY A 169 34.58 9.12 39.94
N TYR A 170 35.44 8.24 39.41
CA TYR A 170 35.34 7.78 38.03
C TYR A 170 34.03 7.04 37.73
N LEU A 171 33.49 6.28 38.69
CA LEU A 171 32.22 5.57 38.52
C LEU A 171 31.00 6.48 38.59
N MET A 172 31.13 7.67 39.18
CA MET A 172 30.06 8.66 39.24
C MET A 172 30.16 9.69 38.12
N GLU A 173 31.30 9.76 37.42
CA GLU A 173 31.52 10.68 36.33
C GLU A 173 30.68 10.31 35.08
N GLY A 174 30.11 11.34 34.45
CA GLY A 174 29.43 11.25 33.16
C GLY A 174 28.08 10.50 33.15
N VAL A 175 27.56 10.10 34.31
CA VAL A 175 26.27 9.38 34.42
C VAL A 175 25.40 10.05 35.48
N ASP A 176 24.17 10.35 35.10
CA ASP A 176 23.16 10.80 36.06
C ASP A 176 22.68 9.59 36.89
N LEU A 177 23.02 9.60 38.17
CA LEU A 177 22.59 8.60 39.15
C LEU A 177 21.41 9.10 39.99
N SER A 178 20.83 10.26 39.66
CA SER A 178 19.68 10.81 40.37
C SER A 178 18.45 9.92 40.27
N GLY A 179 17.66 9.88 41.35
CA GLY A 179 16.46 9.04 41.44
C GLY A 179 16.72 7.57 41.78
N ILE A 180 17.99 7.17 41.99
CA ILE A 180 18.32 5.85 42.53
C ILE A 180 18.39 5.95 44.06
N GLU A 181 17.27 5.72 44.74
CA GLU A 181 17.11 5.88 46.20
C GLU A 181 18.17 5.12 47.02
N VAL A 182 18.62 3.97 46.52
CA VAL A 182 19.65 3.14 47.17
C VAL A 182 21.01 3.86 47.20
N LEU A 183 21.31 4.68 46.21
CA LEU A 183 22.59 5.39 46.09
C LEU A 183 22.57 6.79 46.71
N ASP A 184 21.41 7.42 46.92
CA ASP A 184 21.36 8.79 47.45
C ASP A 184 22.10 8.92 48.79
N LYS A 185 21.90 7.95 49.70
CA LYS A 185 22.61 7.89 50.99
C LYS A 185 24.11 7.67 50.80
N ASP A 186 24.49 6.76 49.91
CA ASP A 186 25.89 6.45 49.61
C ASP A 186 26.60 7.70 49.05
N ILE A 187 25.97 8.42 48.11
CA ILE A 187 26.52 9.62 47.47
C ILE A 187 26.80 10.71 48.51
N ASP A 188 25.84 11.00 49.39
CA ASP A 188 26.03 12.01 50.43
C ASP A 188 27.08 11.59 51.46
N TRP A 189 27.13 10.30 51.80
CA TRP A 189 28.17 9.77 52.66
C TRP A 189 29.56 9.88 52.02
N ILE A 190 29.71 9.52 50.74
CA ILE A 190 30.98 9.62 49.99
C ILE A 190 31.48 11.07 49.96
N LYS A 191 30.60 12.06 49.80
CA LYS A 191 30.97 13.48 49.85
C LYS A 191 31.58 13.86 51.20
N ASN A 192 31.01 13.35 52.29
CA ASN A 192 31.53 13.61 53.64
C ASN A 192 32.85 12.86 53.88
N ALA A 193 32.92 11.59 53.49
CA ALA A 193 34.16 10.80 53.51
C ALA A 193 35.30 11.49 52.75
N ARG A 194 35.01 12.10 51.60
CA ARG A 194 36.00 12.89 50.85
C ARG A 194 36.56 14.05 51.67
N LYS A 195 35.71 14.82 52.35
CA LYS A 195 36.14 15.93 53.22
C LYS A 195 37.02 15.42 54.37
N GLU A 196 36.63 14.30 54.99
CA GLU A 196 37.39 13.68 56.07
C GLU A 196 38.79 13.26 55.61
N VAL A 197 38.90 12.53 54.49
CA VAL A 197 40.20 12.12 53.92
C VAL A 197 41.06 13.32 53.56
N THR A 198 40.48 14.38 52.98
CA THR A 198 41.22 15.61 52.67
C THR A 198 41.75 16.27 53.93
N SER A 199 40.94 16.38 54.98
CA SER A 199 41.37 16.96 56.26
C SER A 199 42.46 16.11 56.93
N GLN A 200 42.34 14.78 56.94
CA GLN A 200 43.37 13.89 57.46
C GLN A 200 44.69 14.04 56.68
N ALA A 201 44.63 14.07 55.35
CA ALA A 201 45.82 14.26 54.51
C ALA A 201 46.50 15.62 54.77
N GLN A 202 45.71 16.67 54.98
CA GLN A 202 46.23 18.01 55.26
C GLN A 202 46.90 18.09 56.63
N ASN A 203 46.30 17.46 57.65
CA ASN A 203 46.92 17.34 58.98
C ASN A 203 48.22 16.54 58.95
N MET A 204 48.26 15.44 58.20
CA MET A 204 49.49 14.65 58.01
C MET A 204 50.59 15.45 57.35
N LEU A 205 50.25 16.29 56.36
CA LEU A 205 51.19 17.19 55.71
C LEU A 205 51.74 18.22 56.69
N THR A 206 50.87 18.87 57.47
CA THR A 206 51.29 19.86 58.48
C THR A 206 52.20 19.23 59.54
N GLN A 207 51.83 18.06 60.09
CA GLN A 207 52.68 17.32 61.02
C GLN A 207 54.02 16.94 60.39
N GLY A 208 54.02 16.47 59.14
CA GLY A 208 55.25 16.16 58.42
C GLY A 208 56.17 17.36 58.22
N MET A 209 55.61 18.56 58.01
CA MET A 209 56.36 19.81 57.89
C MET A 209 56.87 20.34 59.24
N GLU A 210 56.18 20.07 60.34
CA GLU A 210 56.60 20.46 61.71
C GLU A 210 57.66 19.52 62.31
N THR A 211 57.75 18.28 61.81
CA THR A 211 58.65 17.25 62.33
C THR A 211 59.94 17.10 61.51
N GLN A 212 60.15 17.94 60.48
CA GLN A 212 61.37 18.06 59.67
C GLN A 212 62.14 19.33 60.03
#